data_AF-A0AAN6TRA4-F1
#
_entry.id   AF-A0AAN6TRA4-F1
#
_cell.length_a   1.000
_cell.length_b   1.000
_cell.length_c   1.000
_cell.angle_alpha   90.00
_cell.angle_beta   90.00
_cell.angle_gamma   90.00
#
_symmetry.space_group_name_H-M   'P 1'
#
loop_
_entity.id
_entity.type
_entity.pdbx_description
1 polymer ?
#
loop_
_entity_poly.entity_id
_entity_poly.type
_entity_poly.pdbx_seq_one_letter_code
_entity_poly.pdbx_strand_id
1 'polypeptide(L)'
;MGFPVLGFGAGRPDTWQADESIYWGSETTWMPKGNDVRYNGSTDYAGRFSKPEKPLAAAHMGLIYVNPQGLDGNPDPKLSALDIRTTSGRMGMNDSKTVALIAGGHAFGKAHGASSTAVGPAPEGAALEEQGFGWANPFGTRNAVDTITSGLEVIWSRTPTKWSNDYLTSLFKHEWTLTKSPAGAHQSEALPGASGVPPALQQQNVPPAYHVGQ
;
A
#
# COMPACT_ATOMS: atom_id res chain seq x y z
N MET A 1 -7.08 -16.63 -9.17
CA MET A 1 -8.01 -16.21 -8.07
C MET A 1 -9.45 -15.95 -8.54
N GLY A 2 -9.89 -16.41 -9.72
CA GLY A 2 -11.32 -16.45 -10.10
C GLY A 2 -11.95 -15.16 -10.65
N PHE A 3 -11.17 -14.13 -10.99
CA PHE A 3 -11.67 -12.92 -11.66
C PHE A 3 -11.42 -13.02 -13.17
N PRO A 4 -12.46 -12.94 -14.03
CA PRO A 4 -12.27 -12.93 -15.48
C PRO A 4 -11.65 -11.60 -15.94
N VAL A 5 -10.64 -11.67 -16.82
CA VAL A 5 -10.00 -10.51 -17.44
C VAL A 5 -10.49 -10.32 -18.87
N LEU A 6 -10.45 -9.08 -19.37
CA LEU A 6 -10.81 -8.79 -20.76
C LEU A 6 -9.85 -9.44 -21.77
N GLY A 7 -8.58 -9.57 -21.41
CA GLY A 7 -7.52 -10.12 -22.26
C GLY A 7 -6.14 -9.65 -21.82
N PHE A 8 -5.11 -9.96 -22.63
CA PHE A 8 -3.73 -9.56 -22.40
C PHE A 8 -3.04 -9.28 -23.74
N GLY A 9 -2.22 -8.22 -23.78
CA GLY A 9 -1.37 -7.87 -24.92
C GLY A 9 0.09 -7.85 -24.50
N ALA A 10 0.91 -8.65 -25.16
CA ALA A 10 2.36 -8.70 -25.00
C ALA A 10 3.06 -7.65 -25.89
N GLY A 11 4.40 -7.65 -25.90
CA GLY A 11 5.20 -6.86 -26.84
C GLY A 11 5.95 -5.66 -26.25
N ARG A 12 6.04 -5.57 -24.92
CA ARG A 12 6.96 -4.62 -24.27
C ARG A 12 8.38 -5.21 -24.32
N PRO A 13 9.34 -4.62 -25.05
CA PRO A 13 10.73 -5.09 -25.03
C PRO A 13 11.37 -4.74 -23.69
N ASP A 14 12.33 -5.57 -23.27
CA ASP A 14 13.16 -5.26 -22.11
C ASP A 14 14.11 -4.08 -22.42
N THR A 15 14.45 -3.35 -21.37
CA THR A 15 15.52 -2.33 -21.36
C THR A 15 16.68 -2.82 -20.48
N TRP A 16 17.87 -2.25 -20.68
CA TRP A 16 19.12 -2.78 -20.09
C TRP A 16 19.84 -1.79 -19.16
N GLN A 17 19.20 -0.65 -18.89
CA GLN A 17 19.68 0.35 -17.94
C GLN A 17 18.48 1.13 -17.37
N ALA A 18 18.71 1.79 -16.25
CA ALA A 18 17.74 2.73 -15.68
C ALA A 18 17.48 3.89 -16.64
N ASP A 19 16.23 4.35 -16.68
CA ASP A 19 15.82 5.52 -17.43
C ASP A 19 15.97 6.78 -16.57
N GLU A 20 17.11 7.45 -16.73
CA GLU A 20 17.44 8.69 -16.02
C GLU A 20 16.76 9.94 -16.61
N SER A 21 15.91 9.79 -17.64
CA SER A 21 15.18 10.93 -18.23
C SER A 21 13.93 11.31 -17.43
N ILE A 22 13.49 10.46 -16.49
CA ILE A 22 12.26 10.66 -15.73
C ILE A 22 12.50 11.60 -14.56
N TYR A 23 11.77 12.73 -14.56
CA TYR A 23 11.69 13.61 -13.40
C TYR A 23 10.69 13.07 -12.37
N TRP A 24 11.19 12.40 -11.34
CA TRP A 24 10.39 11.85 -10.23
C TRP A 24 10.04 12.87 -9.13
N GLY A 25 10.59 14.09 -9.22
CA GLY A 25 10.56 15.13 -8.20
C GLY A 25 11.98 15.54 -7.80
N SER A 26 12.12 16.70 -7.17
CA SER A 26 13.42 17.24 -6.73
C SER A 26 13.64 17.16 -5.22
N GLU A 27 12.82 16.40 -4.50
CA GLU A 27 13.08 16.14 -3.09
C GLU A 27 14.32 15.25 -2.89
N THR A 28 15.04 15.49 -1.81
CA THR A 28 16.25 14.74 -1.44
C THR A 28 16.01 13.70 -0.35
N THR A 29 14.74 13.44 -0.03
CA THR A 29 14.32 12.49 1.01
C THR A 29 13.20 11.58 0.51
N TRP A 30 13.17 10.34 1.00
CA TRP A 30 12.08 9.40 0.77
C TRP A 30 10.91 9.64 1.74
N MET A 31 9.76 9.05 1.44
CA MET A 31 8.66 8.84 2.40
C MET A 31 9.20 8.33 3.76
N PRO A 32 8.73 8.83 4.93
CA PRO A 32 7.54 9.67 5.14
C PRO A 32 7.73 11.17 4.86
N LYS A 33 8.93 11.60 4.45
CA LYS A 33 9.18 12.96 3.93
C LYS A 33 9.05 12.94 2.39
N GLY A 34 9.79 13.79 1.69
CA GLY A 34 9.86 13.71 0.22
C GLY A 34 8.64 14.28 -0.49
N ASN A 35 8.03 15.33 0.06
CA ASN A 35 6.91 16.02 -0.57
C ASN A 35 6.92 17.55 -0.39
N ASP A 36 7.95 18.10 0.26
CA ASP A 36 8.08 19.51 0.54
C ASP A 36 8.19 20.33 -0.75
N VAL A 37 8.97 19.85 -1.73
CA VAL A 37 9.13 20.55 -3.01
C VAL A 37 7.86 20.45 -3.86
N ARG A 38 7.31 19.24 -4.06
CA ARG A 38 6.12 19.06 -4.90
C ARG A 38 4.88 19.79 -4.40
N TYR A 39 4.79 20.12 -3.12
CA TYR A 39 3.69 20.94 -2.57
C TYR A 39 4.12 22.36 -2.20
N ASN A 40 5.32 22.80 -2.61
CA ASN A 40 5.87 24.13 -2.33
C ASN A 40 5.79 24.51 -0.83
N GLY A 41 6.14 23.56 0.03
CA GLY A 41 6.11 23.68 1.49
C GLY A 41 4.71 23.77 2.11
N SER A 42 3.64 23.59 1.33
CA SER A 42 2.27 23.74 1.83
C SER A 42 1.88 22.63 2.80
N THR A 43 1.40 23.00 3.98
CA THR A 43 0.80 22.11 4.98
C THR A 43 -0.74 22.22 5.04
N ASP A 44 -1.33 23.04 4.17
CA ASP A 44 -2.79 23.12 4.00
C ASP A 44 -3.26 21.95 3.12
N TYR A 45 -3.56 20.82 3.75
CA TYR A 45 -3.94 19.59 3.06
C TYR A 45 -5.16 19.77 2.14
N ALA A 46 -6.17 20.52 2.60
CA ALA A 46 -7.39 20.76 1.84
C ALA A 46 -7.18 21.76 0.70
N GLY A 47 -6.28 22.74 0.85
CA GLY A 47 -5.98 23.70 -0.22
C GLY A 47 -4.94 23.22 -1.23
N ARG A 48 -4.05 22.28 -0.84
CA ARG A 48 -2.93 21.83 -1.67
C ARG A 48 -3.22 20.65 -2.58
N PHE A 49 -4.29 19.87 -2.34
CA PHE A 49 -4.52 18.60 -3.05
C PHE A 49 -4.56 18.74 -4.58
N SER A 50 -5.01 19.87 -5.12
CA SER A 50 -5.10 20.12 -6.58
C SER A 50 -3.83 20.74 -7.17
N LYS A 51 -2.84 21.03 -6.34
CA LYS A 51 -1.63 21.80 -6.68
C LYS A 51 -0.30 21.06 -6.48
N PRO A 52 -0.18 19.71 -6.52
CA PRO A 52 1.15 19.12 -6.58
C PRO A 52 1.88 19.60 -7.84
N GLU A 53 3.20 19.69 -7.80
CA GLU A 53 4.04 20.06 -8.93
C GLU A 53 3.72 19.19 -10.15
N LYS A 54 3.61 19.80 -11.34
CA LYS A 54 3.43 19.06 -12.59
C LYS A 54 4.83 18.71 -13.15
N PRO A 55 5.05 17.50 -13.71
CA PRO A 55 4.05 16.50 -14.09
C PRO A 55 3.78 15.39 -13.05
N LEU A 56 4.25 15.54 -11.81
CA LEU A 56 4.27 14.45 -10.81
C LEU A 56 2.89 13.87 -10.52
N ALA A 57 2.80 12.56 -10.32
CA ALA A 57 1.53 11.85 -10.09
C ALA A 57 1.46 11.09 -8.76
N ALA A 58 2.42 11.31 -7.85
CA ALA A 58 2.46 10.72 -6.52
C ALA A 58 2.57 11.79 -5.42
N ALA A 59 1.99 11.52 -4.25
CA ALA A 59 1.97 12.44 -3.12
C ALA A 59 3.32 12.54 -2.40
N HIS A 60 4.21 11.55 -2.49
CA HIS A 60 5.55 11.58 -1.89
C HIS A 60 6.55 10.87 -2.81
N MET A 61 7.82 11.23 -2.69
CA MET A 61 8.92 10.52 -3.34
C MET A 61 8.97 9.07 -2.84
N GLY A 62 9.01 8.13 -3.78
CA GLY A 62 9.02 6.68 -3.50
C GLY A 62 7.63 6.03 -3.33
N LEU A 63 6.53 6.79 -3.40
CA LEU A 63 5.18 6.22 -3.44
C LEU A 63 4.67 6.08 -4.87
N ILE A 64 3.74 5.13 -5.09
CA ILE A 64 3.06 4.96 -6.38
C ILE A 64 1.99 6.03 -6.58
N TYR A 65 1.08 6.23 -5.61
CA TYR A 65 0.02 7.25 -5.65
C TYR A 65 0.00 8.08 -4.38
N VAL A 66 -0.48 7.49 -3.28
CA VAL A 66 -0.78 8.20 -2.02
C VAL A 66 -0.19 7.47 -0.82
N ASN A 67 -0.10 8.17 0.32
CA ASN A 67 0.28 7.58 1.59
C ASN A 67 -0.90 6.76 2.15
N PRO A 68 -0.75 5.45 2.41
CA PRO A 68 -1.85 4.60 2.85
C PRO A 68 -2.32 4.89 4.29
N GLN A 69 -1.55 5.65 5.07
CA GLN A 69 -1.95 6.15 6.39
C GLN A 69 -2.69 7.50 6.34
N GLY A 70 -2.90 8.05 5.13
CA GLY A 70 -3.48 9.36 4.89
C GLY A 70 -2.43 10.47 4.67
N LEU A 71 -2.90 11.69 4.37
CA LEU A 71 -2.05 12.84 3.97
C LEU A 71 -0.99 13.13 5.04
N ASP A 72 0.28 12.97 4.68
CA ASP A 72 1.44 13.12 5.56
C ASP A 72 1.31 12.32 6.87
N GLY A 73 0.59 11.18 6.82
CA GLY A 73 0.30 10.32 7.96
C GLY A 73 -0.92 10.72 8.79
N ASN A 74 -1.65 11.77 8.41
CA ASN A 74 -2.92 12.14 9.03
C ASN A 74 -4.04 11.17 8.58
N PRO A 75 -4.62 10.36 9.49
CA PRO A 75 -5.57 9.30 9.14
C PRO A 75 -6.99 9.80 8.86
N ASP A 76 -7.14 10.99 8.28
CA ASP A 76 -8.44 11.51 7.82
C ASP A 76 -8.76 10.96 6.41
N PRO A 77 -9.75 10.06 6.28
CA PRO A 77 -10.10 9.45 4.99
C PRO A 77 -10.69 10.46 4.00
N LYS A 78 -11.34 11.54 4.47
CA LYS A 78 -11.91 12.56 3.58
C LYS A 78 -10.82 13.36 2.90
N LEU A 79 -9.78 13.72 3.66
CA LEU A 79 -8.60 14.36 3.09
C LEU A 79 -7.85 13.39 2.17
N SER A 80 -7.64 12.13 2.57
CA SER A 80 -6.97 11.12 1.73
C SER A 80 -7.65 10.93 0.36
N ALA A 81 -8.99 10.99 0.32
CA ALA A 81 -9.75 10.92 -0.94
C ALA A 81 -9.40 12.03 -1.94
N LEU A 82 -8.99 13.22 -1.47
CA LEU A 82 -8.55 14.31 -2.34
C LEU A 82 -7.23 13.97 -3.05
N ASP A 83 -6.25 13.45 -2.31
CA ASP A 83 -4.96 13.02 -2.86
C ASP A 83 -5.15 11.83 -3.81
N ILE A 84 -6.02 10.87 -3.47
CA ILE A 84 -6.36 9.74 -4.34
C ILE A 84 -6.91 10.25 -5.68
N ARG A 85 -7.85 11.19 -5.65
CA ARG A 85 -8.43 11.76 -6.87
C ARG A 85 -7.39 12.47 -7.71
N THR A 86 -6.54 13.31 -7.11
CA THR A 86 -5.52 14.05 -7.86
C THR A 86 -4.50 13.11 -8.49
N THR A 87 -3.90 12.21 -7.70
CA THR A 87 -2.83 11.32 -8.16
C THR A 87 -3.32 10.34 -9.22
N SER A 88 -4.49 9.73 -9.00
CA SER A 88 -5.11 8.84 -9.98
C SER A 88 -5.51 9.59 -11.26
N GLY A 89 -6.02 10.82 -11.13
CA GLY A 89 -6.33 11.69 -12.27
C GLY A 89 -5.11 12.01 -13.13
N ARG A 90 -3.95 12.25 -12.51
CA ARG A 90 -2.68 12.46 -13.22
C ARG A 90 -2.15 11.20 -13.89
N MET A 91 -2.54 10.02 -13.41
CA MET A 91 -2.28 8.73 -14.06
C MET A 91 -3.39 8.32 -15.05
N GLY A 92 -4.28 9.24 -15.44
CA GLY A 92 -5.30 8.98 -16.46
C GLY A 92 -6.51 8.17 -15.98
N MET A 93 -6.72 8.06 -14.67
CA MET A 93 -7.87 7.38 -14.07
C MET A 93 -8.93 8.39 -13.62
N ASN A 94 -10.17 8.18 -14.07
CA ASN A 94 -11.33 8.90 -13.53
C ASN A 94 -11.84 8.21 -12.25
N ASP A 95 -12.78 8.83 -11.54
CA ASP A 95 -13.31 8.33 -10.27
C ASP A 95 -13.79 6.87 -10.34
N SER A 96 -14.51 6.47 -11.40
CA SER A 96 -15.00 5.10 -11.54
C SER A 96 -13.86 4.09 -11.70
N LYS A 97 -12.85 4.40 -12.53
CA LYS A 97 -11.67 3.55 -12.71
C LYS A 97 -10.86 3.46 -11.42
N THR A 98 -10.72 4.56 -10.69
CA THR A 98 -10.00 4.61 -9.41
C THR A 98 -10.66 3.71 -8.37
N VAL A 99 -11.99 3.81 -8.20
CA VAL A 99 -12.73 2.93 -7.28
C VAL A 99 -12.61 1.47 -7.70
N ALA A 100 -12.78 1.17 -8.99
CA ALA A 100 -12.67 -0.20 -9.51
C ALA A 100 -11.26 -0.80 -9.30
N LEU A 101 -10.21 -0.01 -9.49
CA LEU A 101 -8.83 -0.44 -9.30
C LEU A 101 -8.52 -0.73 -7.82
N ILE A 102 -8.90 0.18 -6.91
CA ILE A 102 -8.62 0.05 -5.48
C ILE A 102 -9.42 -1.12 -4.89
N ALA A 103 -10.74 -1.15 -5.09
CA ALA A 103 -11.60 -2.20 -4.55
C ALA A 103 -11.30 -3.56 -5.21
N GLY A 104 -11.00 -3.56 -6.50
CA GLY A 104 -10.64 -4.76 -7.25
C GLY A 104 -9.31 -5.37 -6.80
N GLY A 105 -8.29 -4.52 -6.60
CA GLY A 105 -6.98 -4.96 -6.11
C GLY A 105 -7.04 -5.47 -4.67
N HIS A 106 -7.67 -4.70 -3.77
CA HIS A 106 -7.80 -5.07 -2.35
C HIS A 106 -8.85 -6.15 -2.08
N ALA A 107 -9.48 -6.75 -3.09
CA ALA A 107 -10.21 -8.00 -2.91
C ALA A 107 -9.28 -9.19 -2.57
N PHE A 108 -7.98 -9.03 -2.82
CA PHE A 108 -6.97 -10.08 -2.71
C PHE A 108 -5.86 -9.74 -1.71
N GLY A 109 -5.22 -10.77 -1.17
CA GLY A 109 -4.00 -10.65 -0.36
C GLY A 109 -4.19 -9.91 0.97
N LYS A 110 -3.09 -9.29 1.42
CA LYS A 110 -2.97 -8.56 2.69
C LYS A 110 -1.79 -7.59 2.66
N ALA A 111 -1.77 -6.63 3.59
CA ALA A 111 -0.58 -5.84 3.93
C ALA A 111 0.31 -6.58 4.96
N HIS A 112 1.56 -6.15 5.13
CA HIS A 112 2.53 -6.75 6.06
C HIS A 112 3.21 -5.71 6.96
N GLY A 113 3.09 -5.92 8.27
CA GLY A 113 3.54 -5.02 9.33
C GLY A 113 3.62 -5.73 10.69
N ALA A 114 4.20 -6.95 10.70
CA ALA A 114 4.24 -7.84 11.87
C ALA A 114 4.99 -7.26 13.08
N SER A 115 5.90 -6.31 12.88
CA SER A 115 6.68 -5.64 13.94
C SER A 115 7.19 -4.27 13.48
N SER A 116 7.56 -3.42 14.44
CA SER A 116 8.27 -2.15 14.22
C SER A 116 9.78 -2.32 14.08
N THR A 117 10.29 -3.55 14.13
CA THR A 117 11.70 -3.86 13.90
C THR A 117 12.15 -3.30 12.55
N ALA A 118 13.25 -2.53 12.56
CA ALA A 118 13.81 -1.97 11.35
C ALA A 118 14.30 -3.08 10.40
N VAL A 119 13.88 -3.01 9.14
CA VAL A 119 14.40 -3.86 8.06
C VAL A 119 15.72 -3.31 7.53
N GLY A 120 16.51 -4.17 6.89
CA GLY A 120 17.77 -3.80 6.26
C GLY A 120 17.63 -2.85 5.07
N PRO A 121 18.75 -2.45 4.44
CA PRO A 121 18.78 -1.54 3.30
C PRO A 121 17.91 -2.04 2.13
N ALA A 122 17.38 -1.11 1.34
CA ALA A 122 16.76 -1.43 0.04
C ALA A 122 17.77 -2.11 -0.91
N PRO A 123 17.34 -2.80 -1.98
CA PRO A 123 18.23 -3.58 -2.85
C PRO A 123 19.49 -2.85 -3.33
N GLU A 124 19.37 -1.60 -3.79
CA GLU A 124 20.52 -0.78 -4.25
C GLU A 124 21.52 -0.41 -3.14
N GLY A 125 21.14 -0.54 -1.87
CA GLY A 125 22.01 -0.31 -0.71
C GLY A 125 22.34 -1.58 0.06
N ALA A 126 21.93 -2.76 -0.43
CA ALA A 126 22.16 -4.04 0.23
C ALA A 126 23.57 -4.57 -0.03
N ALA A 127 24.01 -5.51 0.82
CA ALA A 127 25.30 -6.15 0.67
C ALA A 127 25.33 -7.11 -0.54
N LEU A 128 26.50 -7.36 -1.11
CA LEU A 128 26.64 -8.17 -2.34
C LEU A 128 26.13 -9.60 -2.17
N GLU A 129 26.28 -10.17 -0.97
CA GLU A 129 25.78 -11.49 -0.60
C GLU A 129 24.25 -11.60 -0.61
N GLU A 130 23.51 -10.49 -0.62
CA GLU A 130 22.05 -10.46 -0.80
C GLU A 130 21.65 -10.69 -2.26
N GLN A 131 22.61 -10.74 -3.20
CA GLN A 131 22.39 -11.15 -4.60
C GLN A 131 21.24 -10.41 -5.31
N GLY A 132 21.12 -9.10 -5.05
CA GLY A 132 20.09 -8.24 -5.65
C GLY A 132 18.78 -8.17 -4.86
N PHE A 133 18.66 -8.88 -3.73
CA PHE A 133 17.59 -8.68 -2.76
C PHE A 133 17.92 -7.53 -1.80
N GLY A 134 16.93 -7.12 -1.02
CA GLY A 134 17.05 -6.08 -0.01
C GLY A 134 15.91 -6.19 1.01
N TRP A 135 15.84 -5.21 1.90
CA TRP A 135 14.91 -5.17 3.03
C TRP A 135 15.00 -6.41 3.92
N ALA A 136 16.22 -6.91 4.13
CA ALA A 136 16.48 -8.07 4.97
C ALA A 136 15.81 -7.89 6.34
N ASN A 137 14.90 -8.80 6.67
CA ASN A 137 14.06 -8.70 7.85
C ASN A 137 14.72 -9.45 9.02
N PRO A 138 15.13 -8.78 10.11
CA PRO A 138 15.73 -9.46 11.26
C PRO A 138 14.69 -9.96 12.27
N PHE A 139 13.40 -9.69 12.06
CA PHE A 139 12.32 -10.08 12.97
C PHE A 139 11.90 -11.54 12.79
N GLY A 140 11.86 -12.30 13.88
CA GLY A 140 11.32 -13.66 13.93
C GLY A 140 11.95 -14.61 12.89
N THR A 141 11.08 -15.30 12.15
CA THR A 141 11.42 -16.20 11.03
C THR A 141 11.82 -15.46 9.75
N ARG A 142 11.84 -14.11 9.78
CA ARG A 142 12.23 -13.21 8.70
C ARG A 142 11.26 -13.15 7.51
N ASN A 143 10.30 -14.05 7.42
CA ASN A 143 9.33 -14.13 6.33
C ASN A 143 7.97 -14.68 6.82
N ALA A 144 7.06 -14.98 5.89
CA ALA A 144 5.74 -15.52 6.17
C ALA A 144 4.97 -14.69 7.22
N VAL A 145 4.73 -15.24 8.41
CA VAL A 145 3.96 -14.60 9.49
C VAL A 145 4.67 -13.39 10.10
N ASP A 146 6.00 -13.34 9.96
CA ASP A 146 6.87 -12.28 10.49
C ASP A 146 7.25 -11.24 9.42
N THR A 147 6.61 -11.29 8.25
CA THR A 147 6.89 -10.37 7.14
C THR A 147 6.59 -8.92 7.52
N ILE A 148 7.50 -8.01 7.14
CA ILE A 148 7.34 -6.56 7.26
C ILE A 148 7.52 -5.94 5.87
N THR A 149 6.58 -5.09 5.44
CA THR A 149 6.70 -4.35 4.17
C THR A 149 6.24 -2.91 4.38
N SER A 150 4.94 -2.68 4.45
CA SER A 150 4.36 -1.33 4.60
C SER A 150 4.28 -0.86 6.06
N GLY A 151 4.39 -1.79 7.01
CA GLY A 151 4.06 -1.53 8.41
C GLY A 151 2.56 -1.63 8.73
N LEU A 152 1.67 -1.65 7.73
CA LEU A 152 0.24 -1.96 7.92
C LEU A 152 0.02 -3.48 7.99
N GLU A 153 -0.94 -3.91 8.81
CA GLU A 153 -1.30 -5.32 8.98
C GLU A 153 -2.81 -5.47 8.77
N VAL A 154 -3.22 -5.49 7.50
CA VAL A 154 -4.63 -5.42 7.07
C VAL A 154 -4.96 -6.56 6.11
N ILE A 155 -6.12 -7.18 6.32
CA ILE A 155 -6.72 -8.19 5.43
C ILE A 155 -8.14 -7.73 5.11
N TRP A 156 -8.42 -7.54 3.83
CA TRP A 156 -9.67 -6.90 3.40
C TRP A 156 -10.81 -7.87 3.09
N SER A 157 -10.49 -9.13 2.80
CA SER A 157 -11.43 -10.15 2.33
C SER A 157 -11.28 -11.42 3.14
N ARG A 158 -12.39 -12.14 3.38
CA ARG A 158 -12.35 -13.46 4.06
C ARG A 158 -11.77 -14.54 3.16
N THR A 159 -11.73 -14.29 1.86
CA THR A 159 -11.18 -15.19 0.85
C THR A 159 -10.08 -14.49 0.07
N PRO A 160 -8.93 -14.15 0.68
CA PRO A 160 -7.90 -13.30 0.06
C PRO A 160 -7.26 -13.90 -1.21
N THR A 161 -7.53 -15.17 -1.51
CA THR A 161 -7.06 -15.88 -2.72
C THR A 161 -8.17 -16.15 -3.74
N LYS A 162 -9.38 -15.62 -3.52
CA LYS A 162 -10.55 -15.77 -4.40
C LYS A 162 -11.31 -14.45 -4.52
N TRP A 163 -11.67 -14.11 -5.75
CA TRP A 163 -12.48 -12.92 -6.02
C TRP A 163 -13.79 -12.97 -5.23
N SER A 164 -14.10 -11.86 -4.57
CA SER A 164 -15.35 -11.65 -3.84
C SER A 164 -15.64 -10.15 -3.79
N ASN A 165 -16.87 -9.79 -3.41
CA ASN A 165 -17.23 -8.40 -3.13
C ASN A 165 -17.02 -8.04 -1.64
N ASP A 166 -16.19 -8.80 -0.91
CA ASP A 166 -16.01 -8.65 0.54
C ASP A 166 -15.38 -7.29 0.89
N TYR A 167 -14.50 -6.73 0.05
CA TYR A 167 -13.91 -5.41 0.28
C TYR A 167 -15.00 -4.33 0.46
N LEU A 168 -15.88 -4.18 -0.53
CA LEU A 168 -16.97 -3.19 -0.47
C LEU A 168 -18.04 -3.58 0.55
N THR A 169 -18.34 -4.87 0.67
CA THR A 169 -19.30 -5.36 1.67
C THR A 169 -18.84 -5.01 3.08
N SER A 170 -17.56 -5.24 3.38
CA SER A 170 -16.96 -4.89 4.67
C SER A 170 -16.94 -3.37 4.86
N LEU A 171 -16.46 -2.61 3.86
CA LEU A 171 -16.33 -1.16 3.92
C LEU A 171 -17.65 -0.47 4.30
N PHE A 172 -18.78 -0.92 3.72
CA PHE A 172 -20.08 -0.28 3.93
C PHE A 172 -20.94 -0.87 5.04
N LYS A 173 -20.71 -2.13 5.45
CA LYS A 173 -21.54 -2.78 6.50
C LYS A 173 -20.96 -2.65 7.91
N HIS A 174 -19.72 -2.19 8.03
CA HIS A 174 -19.06 -2.05 9.31
C HIS A 174 -18.82 -0.59 9.65
N GLU A 175 -18.92 -0.31 10.95
CA GLU A 175 -18.38 0.90 11.54
C GLU A 175 -16.90 0.67 11.86
N TRP A 176 -16.08 1.68 11.62
CA TRP A 176 -14.63 1.58 11.68
C TRP A 176 -14.07 2.44 12.80
N THR A 177 -13.15 1.89 13.58
CA THR A 177 -12.35 2.64 14.55
C THR A 177 -10.90 2.74 14.09
N LEU A 178 -10.27 3.87 14.38
CA LEU A 178 -8.84 4.04 14.16
C LEU A 178 -8.05 3.21 15.18
N THR A 179 -7.10 2.43 14.70
CA THR A 179 -6.20 1.59 15.50
C THR A 179 -4.76 1.69 14.97
N LYS A 180 -3.85 0.94 15.60
CA LYS A 180 -2.46 0.82 15.19
C LYS A 180 -2.11 -0.63 14.85
N SER A 181 -1.31 -0.82 13.81
CA SER A 181 -0.69 -2.11 13.51
C SER A 181 0.35 -2.50 14.57
N PRO A 182 0.85 -3.75 14.58
CA PRO A 182 2.01 -4.12 15.40
C PRO A 182 3.26 -3.26 15.14
N ALA A 183 3.42 -2.73 13.93
CA ALA A 183 4.48 -1.78 13.59
C ALA A 183 4.18 -0.31 13.96
N GLY A 184 3.00 0.00 14.53
CA GLY A 184 2.60 1.34 14.94
C GLY A 184 2.00 2.21 13.83
N ALA A 185 1.68 1.65 12.67
CA ALA A 185 1.05 2.38 11.55
C ALA A 185 -0.45 2.60 11.81
N HIS A 186 -0.98 3.76 11.40
CA HIS A 186 -2.42 4.03 11.46
C HIS A 186 -3.19 3.12 10.50
N GLN A 187 -4.18 2.40 11.02
CA GLN A 187 -5.10 1.58 10.22
C GLN A 187 -6.49 1.56 10.84
N SER A 188 -7.47 0.99 10.14
CA SER A 188 -8.83 0.87 10.64
C SER A 188 -9.16 -0.58 10.97
N GLU A 189 -9.90 -0.77 12.05
CA GLU A 189 -10.48 -2.05 12.45
C GLU A 189 -11.98 -1.89 12.62
N ALA A 190 -12.75 -2.91 12.26
CA ALA A 190 -14.18 -2.89 12.45
C ALA A 190 -14.52 -2.96 13.95
N LEU A 191 -15.54 -2.24 14.39
CA LEU A 191 -15.95 -2.27 15.80
C LEU A 191 -16.33 -3.70 16.26
N PRO A 192 -16.12 -4.04 17.55
CA PRO A 192 -16.44 -5.37 18.09
C PRO A 192 -17.89 -5.80 17.79
N GLY A 193 -18.09 -7.07 17.45
CA GLY A 193 -19.42 -7.62 17.14
C GLY A 193 -19.85 -7.50 15.66
N ALA A 194 -19.03 -6.87 14.83
CA ALA A 194 -19.19 -6.84 13.38
C ALA A 194 -19.09 -8.25 12.75
N SER A 195 -20.21 -8.75 12.21
CA SER A 195 -20.27 -10.06 11.56
C SER A 195 -19.66 -10.03 10.16
N GLY A 196 -18.74 -10.95 9.85
CA GLY A 196 -18.18 -11.06 8.49
C GLY A 196 -16.97 -10.17 8.23
N VAL A 197 -16.45 -9.49 9.26
CA VAL A 197 -15.04 -9.07 9.29
C VAL A 197 -14.22 -10.36 9.27
N PRO A 198 -13.23 -10.52 8.38
CA PRO A 198 -12.23 -11.56 8.57
C PRO A 198 -11.72 -11.36 10.00
N PRO A 199 -11.58 -12.41 10.83
CA PRO A 199 -10.79 -12.24 12.04
C PRO A 199 -9.53 -11.49 11.62
N ALA A 200 -9.15 -10.43 12.33
CA ALA A 200 -7.74 -10.07 12.33
C ALA A 200 -7.05 -11.42 12.49
N LEU A 201 -6.19 -11.82 11.54
CA LEU A 201 -5.41 -13.01 11.74
C LEU A 201 -4.48 -12.63 12.90
N GLN A 202 -5.00 -12.67 14.13
CA GLN A 202 -4.22 -12.94 15.31
C GLN A 202 -3.50 -14.21 14.90
N GLN A 203 -2.18 -14.08 14.79
CA GLN A 203 -1.24 -14.97 14.12
C GLN A 203 -1.34 -16.45 14.54
N GLN A 204 -2.23 -16.79 15.47
CA GLN A 204 -2.48 -18.11 16.04
C GLN A 204 -3.47 -19.00 15.26
N ASN A 205 -4.27 -18.46 14.34
CA ASN A 205 -5.35 -19.24 13.68
C ASN A 205 -5.25 -19.37 12.15
N VAL A 206 -4.06 -19.19 11.58
CA VAL A 206 -3.83 -19.68 10.20
C VAL A 206 -3.55 -21.19 10.30
N PRO A 207 -4.41 -22.07 9.75
CA PRO A 207 -4.11 -23.49 9.75
C PRO A 207 -2.76 -23.75 9.04
N PRO A 208 -1.96 -24.72 9.48
CA PRO A 208 -0.59 -24.99 9.00
C PRO A 208 -0.50 -25.54 7.56
N ALA A 209 -1.43 -25.18 6.68
CA ALA A 209 -1.64 -25.80 5.37
C ALA A 209 -0.78 -25.21 4.22
N TYR A 210 0.28 -24.43 4.51
CA TYR A 210 1.17 -23.90 3.47
C TYR A 210 2.65 -24.25 3.66
N HIS A 211 2.93 -25.43 4.24
CA HIS A 211 4.19 -26.12 3.98
C HIS A 211 3.97 -27.11 2.84
N VAL A 212 4.22 -26.67 1.60
CA VAL A 212 4.55 -27.62 0.53
C VAL A 212 6.06 -27.72 0.54
N GLY A 213 6.56 -28.77 1.19
CA GLY A 213 7.91 -29.24 0.93
C GLY A 213 8.01 -29.76 -0.49
N GLN A 214 8.94 -29.21 -1.26
CA GLN A 214 10.12 -29.92 -1.73
C GLN A 214 11.31 -28.95 -1.66
#